data_AF-A0A2X3EI65-F1
#
_entry.id   AF-A0A2X3EI65-F1
#
_cell.length_a   1.000
_cell.length_b   1.000
_cell.length_c   1.000
_cell.angle_alpha   90.00
_cell.angle_beta   90.00
_cell.angle_gamma   90.00
#
_symmetry.space_group_name_H-M   'P 1'
#
loop_
_entity.id
_entity.type
_entity.pdbx_description
1 polymer ?
#
loop_
_entity_poly.entity_id
_entity_poly.type
_entity_poly.pdbx_seq_one_letter_code
_entity_poly.pdbx_strand_id
1 'polypeptide(L)'
;MLTIDTPLEQAMCCALISIDSTLRSNLSVGLPLDTLLYRSGSFSSAGQHRITDSDPYFNRIRKAWSEGLLHTFQTLPTWTPSGAGRGVVAVTLRRYRRREGG
;
A
#
# COMPACT_ATOMS: atom_id res chain seq x y z
N MET A 1 -2.40 6.60 -9.82
CA MET A 1 -2.69 5.32 -10.49
C MET A 1 -1.54 5.04 -11.45
N LEU A 2 -1.08 3.79 -11.59
CA LEU A 2 -0.02 3.42 -12.54
C LEU A 2 -0.59 3.36 -13.97
N THR A 3 0.15 3.86 -14.94
CA THR A 3 -0.16 3.84 -16.39
C THR A 3 1.03 3.29 -17.16
N ILE A 4 0.85 3.00 -18.46
CA ILE A 4 1.95 2.52 -19.31
C ILE A 4 3.10 3.52 -19.43
N ASP A 5 2.80 4.82 -19.32
CA ASP A 5 3.78 5.90 -19.40
C ASP A 5 4.44 6.21 -18.04
N THR A 6 4.09 5.47 -16.98
CA THR A 6 4.68 5.70 -15.67
C THR A 6 6.18 5.37 -15.69
N PRO A 7 7.07 6.28 -15.26
CA PRO A 7 8.49 5.99 -15.15
C PRO A 7 8.76 4.74 -14.30
N LEU A 8 9.71 3.92 -14.72
CA LEU A 8 10.02 2.63 -14.06
C LEU A 8 10.34 2.81 -12.57
N GLU A 9 11.04 3.89 -12.21
CA GLU A 9 11.40 4.24 -10.84
C GLU A 9 10.16 4.52 -9.98
N GLN A 10 9.15 5.19 -10.56
CA GLN A 10 7.89 5.46 -9.89
C GLN A 10 7.04 4.19 -9.76
N ALA A 11 7.04 3.35 -10.80
CA ALA A 11 6.39 2.04 -10.75
C ALA A 11 7.01 1.15 -9.67
N MET A 12 8.35 1.15 -9.55
CA MET A 12 9.08 0.44 -8.50
C MET A 12 8.71 0.94 -7.10
N CYS A 13 8.68 2.27 -6.89
CA CYS A 13 8.24 2.85 -5.63
C CYS A 13 6.82 2.39 -5.25
N CYS A 14 5.88 2.41 -6.21
CA CYS A 14 4.52 1.93 -6.00
C CYS A 14 4.48 0.44 -5.64
N ALA A 15 5.27 -0.41 -6.31
CA ALA A 15 5.35 -1.83 -6.02
C ALA A 15 5.85 -2.08 -4.59
N LEU A 16 6.87 -1.34 -4.15
CA LEU A 16 7.41 -1.45 -2.79
C LEU A 16 6.40 -1.04 -1.73
N ILE A 17 5.63 0.02 -1.94
CA ILE A 17 4.56 0.46 -1.04
C ILE A 17 3.44 -0.60 -0.95
N SER A 18 3.10 -1.23 -2.08
CA SER A 18 2.15 -2.34 -2.11
C SER A 18 2.63 -3.51 -1.27
N ILE A 19 3.89 -3.94 -1.44
CA ILE A 19 4.48 -5.04 -0.68
C ILE A 19 4.62 -4.70 0.80
N ASP A 20 4.97 -3.47 1.16
CA ASP A 20 4.99 -3.02 2.55
C ASP A 20 3.62 -3.16 3.23
N SER A 21 2.54 -2.88 2.51
CA SER A 21 1.18 -3.11 3.01
C SER A 21 0.88 -4.61 3.20
N THR A 22 1.40 -5.46 2.31
CA THR A 22 1.29 -6.92 2.45
C THR A 22 2.09 -7.45 3.64
N LEU A 23 3.34 -7.01 3.81
CA LEU A 23 4.21 -7.37 4.95
C LEU A 23 3.55 -7.06 6.30
N ARG A 24 2.80 -5.96 6.40
CA ARG A 24 2.08 -5.58 7.62
C ARG A 24 0.80 -6.38 7.89
N SER A 25 0.16 -6.92 6.85
CA SER A 25 -1.17 -7.55 6.97
C SER A 25 -1.14 -9.07 6.86
N ASN A 26 -0.05 -9.66 6.36
CA ASN A 26 0.12 -11.08 6.20
C ASN A 26 1.53 -11.54 6.62
N LEU A 27 1.61 -12.24 7.76
CA LEU A 27 2.85 -12.76 8.34
C LEU A 27 3.55 -13.82 7.47
N SER A 28 2.88 -14.39 6.46
CA SER A 28 3.52 -15.33 5.52
C SER A 28 4.44 -14.64 4.51
N VAL A 29 4.36 -13.31 4.41
CA VAL A 29 5.21 -12.50 3.52
C VAL A 29 6.29 -11.85 4.37
N GLY A 30 7.55 -11.95 3.93
CA GLY A 30 8.69 -11.47 4.70
C GLY A 30 9.81 -10.93 3.81
N LEU A 31 10.77 -10.28 4.47
CA LEU A 31 12.04 -9.86 3.88
C LEU A 31 13.06 -11.01 3.95
N PRO A 32 14.09 -11.03 3.09
CA PRO A 32 14.38 -10.05 2.04
C PRO A 32 13.49 -10.17 0.79
N LEU A 33 13.40 -9.10 0.01
CA LEU A 33 12.75 -9.08 -1.30
C LEU A 33 13.81 -8.97 -2.40
N ASP A 34 13.69 -9.78 -3.44
CA ASP A 34 14.50 -9.63 -4.65
C ASP A 34 13.73 -8.84 -5.71
N THR A 35 14.39 -7.83 -6.27
CA THR A 35 13.77 -6.88 -7.20
C THR A 35 14.64 -6.71 -8.44
N LEU A 36 14.02 -6.35 -9.57
CA LEU A 36 14.72 -6.09 -10.83
C LEU A 36 14.06 -4.93 -11.56
N LEU A 37 14.81 -3.86 -11.78
CA LEU A 37 14.44 -2.79 -12.70
C LEU A 37 15.00 -3.08 -14.10
N TYR A 38 14.14 -3.54 -15.01
CA TYR A 38 14.54 -3.89 -16.37
C TYR A 38 14.18 -2.79 -17.36
N ARG A 39 15.18 -2.26 -18.08
CA ARG A 39 14.97 -1.29 -19.17
C ARG A 39 14.90 -2.03 -20.51
N SER A 40 13.91 -1.67 -21.33
CA SER A 40 13.74 -2.27 -22.66
C SER A 40 15.01 -2.12 -23.51
N GLY A 41 15.37 -3.19 -24.21
CA GLY A 41 16.57 -3.24 -25.07
C GLY A 41 17.91 -3.25 -24.34
N SER A 42 17.94 -3.22 -22.99
CA SER A 42 19.20 -3.23 -22.25
C SER A 42 19.88 -4.60 -22.21
N PHE A 43 19.09 -5.68 -22.29
CA PHE A 43 19.53 -7.06 -22.07
C PHE A 43 20.40 -7.22 -20.80
N SER A 44 20.11 -6.41 -19.77
CA SER A 44 20.96 -6.27 -18.59
C SER A 44 20.17 -6.50 -17.29
N SER A 45 20.82 -7.17 -16.34
CA SER A 45 20.34 -7.38 -14.97
C SER A 45 20.89 -6.34 -13.98
N ALA A 46 21.52 -5.26 -14.46
CA ALA A 46 22.15 -4.25 -13.59
C ALA A 46 21.18 -3.56 -12.61
N GLY A 47 19.86 -3.63 -12.86
CA GLY A 47 18.84 -3.14 -11.95
C GLY A 47 18.38 -4.14 -10.88
N GLN A 48 19.08 -5.26 -10.70
CA GLN A 48 18.79 -6.20 -9.62
C GLN A 48 19.17 -5.62 -8.26
N HIS A 49 18.28 -5.76 -7.28
CA HIS A 49 18.52 -5.30 -5.92
C HIS A 49 17.82 -6.19 -4.90
N ARG A 50 18.53 -6.54 -3.84
CA ARG A 50 17.99 -7.31 -2.71
C ARG A 50 17.68 -6.38 -1.55
N ILE A 51 16.40 -6.18 -1.29
CA ILE A 51 15.90 -5.33 -0.22
C ILE A 51 15.87 -6.13 1.07
N THR A 52 16.64 -5.68 2.05
CA THR A 52 16.67 -6.21 3.41
C THR A 52 15.89 -5.30 4.36
N ASP A 53 15.76 -5.71 5.62
CA ASP A 53 15.13 -4.88 6.66
C ASP A 53 15.94 -3.62 6.99
N SER A 54 17.24 -3.63 6.71
CA SER A 54 18.13 -2.49 6.88
C SER A 54 18.24 -1.60 5.63
N ASP A 55 17.50 -1.88 4.56
CA ASP A 55 17.60 -1.12 3.31
C ASP A 55 17.23 0.36 3.51
N PRO A 56 18.17 1.32 3.27
CA PRO A 56 17.93 2.72 3.55
C PRO A 56 16.85 3.35 2.66
N TYR A 57 16.68 2.89 1.44
CA TYR A 57 15.65 3.42 0.55
C TYR A 57 14.28 2.90 0.96
N PHE A 58 14.15 1.60 1.18
CA PHE A 58 12.90 0.97 1.61
C PHE A 58 12.41 1.57 2.93
N ASN A 59 13.29 1.72 3.93
CA ASN A 59 12.93 2.31 5.22
C ASN A 59 12.47 3.76 5.10
N ARG A 60 13.10 4.57 4.22
CA ARG A 60 12.67 5.95 3.97
C ARG A 60 11.27 6.02 3.35
N ILE A 61 11.00 5.24 2.31
CA ILE A 61 9.69 5.30 1.63
C ILE A 61 8.56 4.77 2.52
N ARG A 62 8.80 3.72 3.33
CA ARG A 62 7.82 3.17 4.28
C ARG A 62 7.43 4.21 5.33
N LYS A 63 8.44 4.89 5.90
CA LYS A 63 8.23 5.96 6.87
C LYS A 63 7.43 7.12 6.27
N ALA A 64 7.88 7.65 5.13
CA ALA A 64 7.23 8.76 4.46
C ALA A 64 5.78 8.44 4.07
N TRP A 65 5.53 7.21 3.58
CA TRP A 65 4.19 6.75 3.24
C TRP A 65 3.28 6.63 4.46
N SER A 66 3.77 6.04 5.56
CA SER A 66 3.01 5.93 6.81
C SER A 66 2.65 7.29 7.38
N GLU A 67 3.60 8.23 7.41
CA GLU A 67 3.37 9.61 7.89
C GLU A 67 2.36 10.36 7.02
N GLY A 68 2.49 10.26 5.69
CA GLY A 68 1.57 10.88 4.74
C GLY A 68 0.14 10.33 4.82
N LEU A 69 -0.02 9.02 5.00
CA LEU A 69 -1.31 8.38 5.21
C LEU A 69 -1.96 8.84 6.51
N LEU A 70 -1.20 8.89 7.62
CA LEU A 70 -1.71 9.35 8.90
C LEU A 70 -2.17 10.81 8.81
N HIS A 71 -1.35 11.67 8.22
CA HIS A 71 -1.70 13.08 8.01
C HIS A 71 -2.96 13.23 7.16
N THR A 72 -3.04 12.53 6.03
CA THR A 72 -4.23 12.56 5.16
C THR A 72 -5.47 12.06 5.87
N PHE A 73 -5.35 10.98 6.66
CA PHE A 73 -6.47 10.44 7.42
C PHE A 73 -6.99 11.44 8.46
N GLN A 74 -6.11 12.20 9.11
CA GLN A 74 -6.47 13.23 10.08
C GLN A 74 -7.18 14.44 9.45
N THR A 75 -6.97 14.69 8.15
CA THR A 75 -7.65 15.78 7.42
C THR A 75 -8.98 15.36 6.79
N LEU A 76 -9.32 14.07 6.81
CA LEU A 76 -10.61 13.62 6.31
C LEU A 76 -11.76 14.17 7.16
N PRO A 77 -12.90 14.53 6.55
CA PRO A 77 -14.06 14.99 7.29
C PRO A 77 -14.54 13.89 8.25
N THR A 78 -14.86 14.28 9.48
CA THR A 78 -15.50 13.38 10.44
C THR A 78 -16.78 12.84 9.83
N TRP A 79 -16.90 11.52 9.75
CA TRP A 79 -18.15 10.91 9.34
C TRP A 79 -19.23 11.23 10.38
N THR A 80 -20.28 11.93 9.95
CA THR A 80 -21.44 12.26 10.77
C THR A 80 -22.65 11.45 10.29
N PRO A 81 -23.18 10.52 11.08
CA PRO A 81 -24.40 9.81 10.72
C PRO A 81 -25.59 10.77 10.66
N SER A 82 -26.35 10.74 9.57
CA SER A 82 -27.61 11.47 9.44
C SER A 82 -28.59 11.00 10.52
N GLY A 83 -28.94 11.87 11.46
CA GLY A 83 -29.95 11.62 12.49
C GLY A 83 -29.47 10.94 13.78
N ALA A 84 -28.16 10.78 14.00
CA ALA A 84 -27.68 10.26 15.28
C ALA A 84 -27.69 11.34 16.37
N GLY A 85 -28.66 11.25 17.28
CA GLY A 85 -28.54 11.87 18.60
C GLY A 85 -27.26 11.38 19.31
N ARG A 86 -26.70 12.21 20.18
CA ARG A 86 -25.46 11.93 20.93
C ARG A 86 -25.50 10.52 21.54
N GLY A 87 -24.59 9.62 21.13
CA GLY A 87 -24.37 8.33 21.79
C GLY A 87 -24.25 7.10 20.89
N VAL A 88 -23.38 7.10 19.87
CA VAL A 88 -23.00 5.85 19.18
C VAL A 88 -21.97 5.12 20.05
N VAL A 89 -22.35 3.97 20.61
CA VAL A 89 -21.49 3.14 21.49
C VAL A 89 -20.96 1.88 20.79
N ALA A 90 -21.46 1.58 19.59
CA ALA A 90 -21.06 0.40 18.82
C ALA A 90 -21.22 0.62 17.31
N VAL A 91 -20.26 0.10 16.54
CA VAL A 91 -20.31 0.02 15.07
C VAL A 91 -20.43 -1.45 14.70
N THR A 92 -21.51 -1.84 14.02
CA THR A 92 -21.69 -3.20 13.49
C THR A 92 -21.56 -3.17 11.97
N LEU A 93 -20.55 -3.85 11.43
CA LEU A 93 -20.41 -4.06 9.99
C LEU A 93 -21.08 -5.40 9.63
N ARG A 94 -22.19 -5.36 8.89
CA ARG A 94 -22.78 -6.58 8.32
C ARG A 94 -22.21 -6.80 6.93
N ARG A 95 -21.63 -7.99 6.70
CA ARG A 95 -21.18 -8.41 5.38
C ARG A 95 -22.40 -8.55 4.47
N TYR A 96 -22.46 -7.78 3.38
CA TYR A 96 -23.53 -7.90 2.39
C TYR A 96 -23.38 -9.25 1.65
N ARG A 97 -24.33 -10.17 1.85
CA ARG A 97 -24.44 -11.41 1.08
C ARG A 97 -25.38 -11.14 -0.09
N ARG A 98 -24.83 -11.03 -1.30
CA ARG A 98 -25.61 -10.93 -2.54
C ARG A 98 -26.50 -12.19 -2.63
N ARG A 99 -27.82 -12.03 -2.73
CA ARG A 99 -28.70 -13.15 -3.10
C ARG A 99 -28.47 -13.40 -4.58
N GLU A 100 -27.91 -14.55 -4.92
CA GLU A 100 -28.08 -15.10 -6.27
C GLU A 100 -29.55 -15.54 -6.36
N GLY A 101 -30.33 -14.84 -7.18
CA GLY A 101 -31.68 -15.23 -7.54
C GLY A 101 -31.62 -16.37 -8.53
N GLY A 102 -32.48 -17.38 -8.32
CA GLY A 102 -32.58 -18.59 -9.13
C GLY A 102 -33.43 -18.45 -10.38
#